data_AF-A0A542DI77-F1
#
_entry.id   AF-A0A542DI77-F1
#
_cell.length_a   1.000
_cell.length_b   1.000
_cell.length_c   1.000
_cell.angle_alpha   90.00
_cell.angle_beta   90.00
_cell.angle_gamma   90.00
#
_symmetry.space_group_name_H-M   'P 1'
#
loop_
_entity.id
_entity.type
_entity.pdbx_description
1 polymer ?
#
loop_
_entity_poly.entity_id
_entity_poly.type
_entity_poly.pdbx_seq_one_letter_code
_entity_poly.pdbx_strand_id
1 'polypeptide(L)'
;MVLTALEMIGLAAFAASGALAAVGARLDVFGVVVLGLTTALGGGIIRDVLLGIHPPTTLRTWPYLGVCAAVALIVFAFHPVMARLRKAVLLADAVGLGVFATSGTAIALAEGAPVYTACLIGMTTGIGGGALRDVLLRQIPLVLRREIYALAALAGAALVGAGHLLGLPTAPVTLAAAGVVVGVRVLALWRRWNAPVARGTGE
;
A
#
# COMPACT_ATOMS: atom_id res chain seq x y z
N MET A 1 12.12 -9.84 -12.45
CA MET A 1 11.19 -9.24 -13.43
C MET A 1 9.78 -9.06 -12.87
N VAL A 2 9.08 -10.13 -12.46
CA VAL A 2 7.68 -10.02 -11.96
C VAL A 2 7.57 -9.17 -10.69
N LEU A 3 8.43 -9.40 -9.68
CA LEU A 3 8.41 -8.58 -8.45
C LEU A 3 8.67 -7.10 -8.74
N THR A 4 9.63 -6.78 -9.60
CA THR A 4 9.93 -5.40 -10.01
C THR A 4 8.74 -4.74 -10.71
N ALA A 5 8.03 -5.47 -11.57
CA ALA A 5 6.82 -4.97 -12.21
C ALA A 5 5.71 -4.70 -11.20
N LEU A 6 5.52 -5.62 -10.23
CA LEU A 6 4.60 -5.42 -9.12
C LEU A 6 4.98 -4.18 -8.31
N GLU A 7 6.24 -4.01 -7.92
CA GLU A 7 6.68 -2.82 -7.20
C GLU A 7 6.37 -1.52 -7.95
N MET A 8 6.61 -1.47 -9.27
CA MET A 8 6.27 -0.29 -10.08
C MET A 8 4.76 -0.02 -10.12
N ILE A 9 3.94 -1.07 -10.22
CA ILE A 9 2.47 -0.95 -10.16
C ILE A 9 2.03 -0.46 -8.78
N GLY A 10 2.61 -1.00 -7.71
CA GLY A 10 2.33 -0.60 -6.33
C GLY A 10 2.71 0.85 -6.06
N LEU A 11 3.89 1.27 -6.53
CA LEU A 11 4.36 2.65 -6.45
C LEU A 11 3.43 3.61 -7.20
N ALA A 12 3.07 3.29 -8.45
CA ALA A 12 2.15 4.11 -9.22
C ALA A 12 0.76 4.20 -8.56
N ALA A 13 0.23 3.07 -8.06
CA ALA A 13 -1.06 3.04 -7.39
C ALA A 13 -1.07 3.87 -6.09
N PHE A 14 -0.05 3.73 -5.24
CA PHE A 14 0.04 4.53 -4.02
C PHE A 14 0.38 5.99 -4.28
N ALA A 15 1.20 6.30 -5.28
CA ALA A 15 1.47 7.68 -5.70
C ALA A 15 0.18 8.35 -6.16
N ALA A 16 -0.64 7.65 -6.97
CA ALA A 16 -1.94 8.13 -7.38
C ALA A 16 -2.87 8.32 -6.16
N SER A 17 -2.90 7.36 -5.25
CA SER A 17 -3.72 7.44 -4.03
C SER A 17 -3.35 8.65 -3.16
N GLY A 18 -2.06 8.85 -2.90
CA GLY A 18 -1.54 10.00 -2.15
C GLY A 18 -1.81 11.33 -2.86
N ALA A 19 -1.55 11.40 -4.16
CA ALA A 19 -1.79 12.60 -4.95
C ALA A 19 -3.28 12.98 -5.01
N LEU A 20 -4.17 12.00 -5.20
CA LEU A 20 -5.62 12.25 -5.20
C LEU A 20 -6.11 12.72 -3.82
N ALA A 21 -5.53 12.20 -2.73
CA ALA A 21 -5.83 12.66 -1.38
C ALA A 21 -5.31 14.09 -1.13
N ALA A 22 -4.12 14.43 -1.63
CA ALA A 22 -3.54 15.78 -1.57
C ALA A 22 -4.40 16.81 -2.32
N VAL A 23 -4.84 16.47 -3.54
CA VAL A 23 -5.77 17.27 -4.33
C VAL A 23 -7.08 17.48 -3.55
N GLY A 24 -7.64 16.41 -2.96
CA GLY A 24 -8.84 16.50 -2.15
C GLY A 24 -8.67 17.40 -0.92
N ALA A 25 -7.45 17.48 -0.39
CA ALA A 25 -7.05 18.38 0.70
C ALA A 25 -6.63 19.79 0.23
N ARG A 26 -6.74 20.10 -1.07
CA ARG A 26 -6.39 21.40 -1.68
C ARG A 26 -4.93 21.81 -1.45
N LEU A 27 -4.01 20.85 -1.46
CA LEU A 27 -2.58 21.13 -1.44
C LEU A 27 -2.11 21.66 -2.80
N ASP A 28 -1.00 22.40 -2.80
CA ASP A 28 -0.33 22.86 -4.02
C ASP A 28 0.39 21.71 -4.75
N VAL A 29 0.94 21.99 -5.93
CA VAL A 29 1.64 20.98 -6.75
C VAL A 29 2.74 20.29 -5.96
N PHE A 30 3.51 21.07 -5.19
CA PHE A 30 4.59 20.54 -4.37
C PHE A 30 4.05 19.58 -3.31
N GLY A 31 3.02 19.98 -2.56
CA GLY A 31 2.35 19.12 -1.59
C GLY A 31 1.76 17.85 -2.21
N VAL A 32 1.21 17.92 -3.42
CA VAL A 32 0.68 16.76 -4.15
C VAL A 32 1.78 15.76 -4.50
N VAL A 33 2.91 16.24 -5.02
CA VAL A 33 4.06 15.39 -5.35
C VAL A 33 4.66 14.79 -4.08
N VAL A 34 4.88 15.58 -3.03
CA VAL A 34 5.44 15.11 -1.76
C VAL A 34 4.55 14.08 -1.09
N LEU A 35 3.23 14.31 -1.04
CA LEU A 35 2.32 13.34 -0.44
C LEU A 35 2.23 12.06 -1.28
N GLY A 36 2.21 12.17 -2.61
CA GLY A 36 2.28 11.02 -3.51
C GLY A 36 3.54 10.18 -3.29
N LEU A 37 4.71 10.82 -3.26
CA LEU A 37 5.99 10.18 -2.96
C LEU A 37 6.01 9.51 -1.59
N THR A 38 5.54 10.22 -0.55
CA THR A 38 5.51 9.68 0.82
C THR A 38 4.60 8.46 0.91
N THR A 39 3.45 8.50 0.24
CA THR A 39 2.49 7.39 0.21
C THR A 39 3.07 6.18 -0.53
N ALA A 40 3.77 6.40 -1.64
CA ALA A 40 4.33 5.34 -2.47
C ALA A 40 5.59 4.72 -1.86
N LEU A 41 6.53 5.52 -1.38
CA LEU A 41 7.84 5.06 -0.94
C LEU A 41 7.86 4.70 0.54
N GLY A 42 7.01 5.32 1.35
CA GLY A 42 7.06 5.22 2.82
C GLY A 42 6.93 3.80 3.34
N GLY A 43 6.03 2.99 2.76
CA GLY A 43 5.91 1.57 3.12
C GLY A 43 7.19 0.77 2.87
N GLY A 44 7.81 0.95 1.70
CA GLY A 44 9.08 0.31 1.36
C GLY A 44 10.26 0.80 2.20
N ILE A 45 10.29 2.08 2.58
CA ILE A 45 11.31 2.61 3.49
C ILE A 45 11.17 1.99 4.88
N ILE A 46 9.95 1.90 5.42
CA ILE A 46 9.70 1.25 6.71
C ILE A 46 10.15 -0.21 6.66
N ARG A 47 9.77 -0.95 5.60
CA ARG A 47 10.21 -2.33 5.36
C ARG A 47 11.73 -2.46 5.41
N ASP A 48 12.42 -1.64 4.62
CA ASP A 48 13.87 -1.74 4.47
C ASP A 48 14.59 -1.40 5.77
N VAL A 49 14.11 -0.41 6.53
CA VAL A 49 14.65 -0.10 7.85
C VAL A 49 14.43 -1.25 8.83
N LEU A 50 13.26 -1.89 8.83
CA LEU A 50 12.98 -3.05 9.69
C LEU A 50 13.84 -4.28 9.33
N LEU A 51 14.23 -4.42 8.06
CA LEU A 51 15.10 -5.48 7.57
C LEU A 51 16.61 -5.13 7.65
N GLY A 52 16.98 -3.93 8.09
CA GLY A 52 18.38 -3.48 8.12
C GLY A 52 18.99 -3.18 6.74
N ILE A 53 18.16 -2.96 5.72
CA ILE A 53 18.59 -2.66 4.35
C ILE A 53 18.91 -1.17 4.24
N HIS A 54 20.20 -0.83 4.14
CA HIS A 54 20.68 0.55 4.05
C HIS A 54 21.57 0.77 2.81
N PRO A 55 21.34 1.84 2.01
CA PRO A 55 20.17 2.71 2.03
C PRO A 55 18.89 1.98 1.56
N PRO A 56 17.68 2.49 1.87
CA PRO A 56 16.43 1.90 1.39
C PRO A 56 16.41 1.74 -0.12
N THR A 57 15.97 0.57 -0.60
CA THR A 57 15.91 0.18 -2.01
C THR A 57 15.15 1.18 -2.88
N THR A 58 14.05 1.72 -2.36
CA THR A 58 13.22 2.73 -3.03
C THR A 58 13.93 4.07 -3.25
N LEU A 59 15.03 4.32 -2.53
CA LEU A 59 15.87 5.51 -2.66
C LEU A 59 17.19 5.25 -3.40
N ARG A 60 17.51 3.99 -3.73
CA ARG A 60 18.77 3.64 -4.42
C ARG A 60 18.79 4.07 -5.87
N THR A 61 17.63 4.10 -6.54
CA THR A 61 17.53 4.36 -7.97
C THR A 61 16.47 5.44 -8.25
N TRP A 62 16.80 6.35 -9.16
CA TRP A 62 15.92 7.44 -9.56
C TRP A 62 14.59 7.01 -10.23
N PRO A 63 14.45 5.85 -10.92
CA PRO A 63 13.20 5.51 -11.58
C PRO A 63 12.01 5.38 -10.63
N TYR A 64 12.22 4.89 -9.40
CA TYR A 64 11.15 4.80 -8.41
C TYR A 64 10.60 6.19 -8.03
N LEU A 65 11.50 7.15 -7.79
CA LEU A 65 11.16 8.55 -7.55
C LEU A 65 10.47 9.16 -8.77
N GLY A 66 11.02 8.94 -9.97
CA GLY A 66 10.51 9.48 -11.23
C GLY A 66 9.09 9.02 -11.54
N VAL A 67 8.79 7.73 -11.38
CA VAL A 67 7.44 7.18 -11.59
C VAL A 67 6.44 7.80 -10.61
N CYS A 68 6.79 7.88 -9.32
CA CYS A 68 5.90 8.44 -8.31
C CYS A 68 5.60 9.93 -8.58
N ALA A 69 6.63 10.71 -8.90
CA ALA A 69 6.49 12.12 -9.23
C ALA A 69 5.66 12.33 -10.51
N ALA A 70 5.94 11.56 -11.57
CA ALA A 70 5.18 11.63 -12.82
C ALA A 70 3.70 11.31 -12.59
N VAL A 71 3.38 10.25 -11.85
CA VAL A 71 1.99 9.89 -11.52
C VAL A 71 1.32 10.99 -10.70
N ALA A 72 2.00 11.56 -9.71
CA ALA A 72 1.44 12.65 -8.90
C ALA A 72 1.13 13.90 -9.74
N LEU A 73 2.02 14.26 -10.68
CA LEU A 73 1.81 15.37 -11.60
C LEU A 73 0.66 15.12 -12.59
N ILE A 74 0.55 13.89 -13.11
CA ILE A 74 -0.59 13.49 -13.95
C ILE A 74 -1.89 13.62 -13.16
N VAL A 75 -1.93 13.11 -11.92
CA VAL A 75 -3.12 13.24 -11.07
C VAL A 75 -3.47 14.71 -10.82
N PHE A 76 -2.48 15.57 -10.55
CA PHE A 76 -2.69 17.00 -10.37
C PHE A 76 -3.29 17.66 -11.62
N ALA A 77 -2.74 17.38 -12.81
CA ALA A 77 -3.19 17.97 -14.06
C ALA A 77 -4.62 17.55 -14.44
N PHE A 78 -4.99 16.30 -14.20
CA PHE A 78 -6.29 15.74 -14.57
C PHE A 78 -7.33 15.73 -13.44
N HIS A 79 -7.04 16.38 -12.31
CA HIS A 79 -7.95 16.39 -11.17
C HIS A 79 -9.37 16.95 -11.41
N PRO A 80 -9.64 17.91 -12.33
CA PRO A 80 -11.00 18.44 -12.53
C PRO A 80 -11.97 17.40 -13.09
N VAL A 81 -11.47 16.47 -13.91
CA VAL A 81 -12.24 15.33 -14.46
C VAL A 81 -12.52 14.29 -13.37
N MET A 82 -11.75 14.34 -12.29
CA MET A 82 -11.67 13.32 -11.26
C MET A 82 -12.71 13.51 -10.15
N ALA A 83 -13.87 14.13 -10.42
CA ALA A 83 -14.96 14.50 -9.50
C ALA A 83 -15.55 13.36 -8.61
N ARG A 84 -14.97 12.15 -8.66
CA ARG A 84 -15.21 11.01 -7.75
C ARG A 84 -13.95 10.60 -6.96
N LEU A 85 -13.09 11.57 -6.62
CA LEU A 85 -11.75 11.38 -6.02
C LEU A 85 -11.70 10.31 -4.92
N ARG A 86 -12.69 10.27 -4.03
CA ARG A 86 -12.68 9.32 -2.90
C ARG A 86 -12.73 7.85 -3.33
N LYS A 87 -13.51 7.50 -4.37
CA LYS A 87 -13.56 6.10 -4.85
C LYS A 87 -12.27 5.72 -5.56
N ALA A 88 -11.69 6.63 -6.34
CA ALA A 88 -10.43 6.42 -7.03
C ALA A 88 -9.26 6.23 -6.04
N VAL A 89 -9.18 7.06 -4.99
CA VAL A 89 -8.20 6.92 -3.89
C VAL A 89 -8.27 5.52 -3.30
N LEU A 90 -9.48 5.05 -2.95
CA LEU A 90 -9.68 3.75 -2.28
C LEU A 90 -9.38 2.55 -3.20
N LEU A 91 -9.63 2.68 -4.50
CA LEU A 91 -9.28 1.64 -5.48
C LEU A 91 -7.77 1.57 -5.72
N ALA A 92 -7.12 2.73 -5.92
CA ALA A 92 -5.67 2.80 -6.07
C ALA A 92 -4.95 2.30 -4.80
N ASP A 93 -5.47 2.68 -3.63
CA ASP A 93 -5.00 2.20 -2.33
C ASP A 93 -5.16 0.69 -2.16
N ALA A 94 -6.27 0.10 -2.62
CA ALA A 94 -6.47 -1.35 -2.59
C ALA A 94 -5.42 -2.10 -3.44
N VAL A 95 -5.09 -1.57 -4.62
CA VAL A 95 -4.05 -2.13 -5.50
C VAL A 95 -2.68 -2.02 -4.84
N GLY A 96 -2.32 -0.82 -4.35
CA GLY A 96 -1.06 -0.61 -3.64
C GLY A 96 -0.91 -1.53 -2.42
N LEU A 97 -1.97 -1.65 -1.61
CA LEU A 97 -2.00 -2.51 -0.43
C LEU A 97 -1.72 -3.97 -0.79
N GLY A 98 -2.43 -4.51 -1.78
CA GLY A 98 -2.29 -5.91 -2.17
C GLY A 98 -0.91 -6.22 -2.71
N VAL A 99 -0.35 -5.31 -3.50
CA VAL A 99 0.97 -5.49 -4.07
C VAL A 99 2.08 -5.38 -3.02
N PHE A 100 2.08 -4.34 -2.20
CA PHE A 100 3.14 -4.14 -1.20
C PHE A 100 3.03 -5.07 0.00
N ALA A 101 1.84 -5.49 0.38
CA ALA A 101 1.71 -6.50 1.44
C ALA A 101 2.37 -7.82 1.03
N THR A 102 2.12 -8.28 -0.20
CA THR A 102 2.63 -9.57 -0.67
C THR A 102 4.07 -9.49 -1.13
N SER A 103 4.47 -8.45 -1.87
CA SER A 103 5.87 -8.27 -2.28
C SER A 103 6.77 -7.97 -1.07
N GLY A 104 6.30 -7.19 -0.10
CA GLY A 104 7.01 -6.94 1.15
C GLY A 104 7.24 -8.22 1.96
N THR A 105 6.25 -9.12 2.00
CA THR A 105 6.39 -10.44 2.63
C THR A 105 7.43 -11.28 1.89
N ALA A 106 7.35 -11.34 0.56
CA ALA A 106 8.28 -12.12 -0.26
C ALA A 106 9.74 -11.62 -0.10
N ILE A 107 9.94 -10.31 -0.03
CA ILE A 107 11.25 -9.69 0.20
C ILE A 107 11.75 -10.02 1.61
N ALA A 108 10.92 -9.87 2.65
CA ALA A 108 11.32 -10.21 4.00
C ALA A 108 11.71 -11.69 4.16
N LEU A 109 11.00 -12.61 3.50
CA LEU A 109 11.37 -14.03 3.46
C LEU A 109 12.71 -14.25 2.74
N ALA A 110 12.96 -13.53 1.65
CA ALA A 110 14.23 -13.62 0.90
C ALA A 110 15.43 -13.10 1.70
N GLU A 111 15.21 -12.13 2.60
CA GLU A 111 16.20 -11.63 3.56
C GLU A 111 16.36 -12.54 4.80
N GLY A 112 15.73 -13.72 4.80
CA GLY A 112 15.87 -14.71 5.88
C GLY A 112 15.02 -14.44 7.12
N ALA A 113 14.05 -13.52 7.06
CA ALA A 113 13.16 -13.29 8.18
C ALA A 113 12.27 -14.54 8.43
N PRO A 114 12.01 -14.90 9.69
CA PRO A 114 11.04 -15.95 10.01
C PRO A 114 9.66 -15.64 9.42
N VAL A 115 8.90 -16.67 9.05
CA VAL A 115 7.61 -16.51 8.33
C VAL A 115 6.65 -15.55 9.04
N TYR A 116 6.51 -15.66 10.36
CA TYR A 116 5.65 -14.75 11.13
C TYR A 116 6.12 -13.29 11.05
N THR A 117 7.44 -13.07 11.10
CA THR A 117 8.06 -11.74 10.99
C THR A 117 7.86 -11.18 9.59
N ALA A 118 8.07 -12.00 8.55
CA ALA A 118 7.86 -11.59 7.18
C ALA A 118 6.40 -11.20 6.91
N CYS A 119 5.44 -11.93 7.48
CA CYS A 119 4.02 -11.57 7.35
C CYS A 119 3.70 -10.22 7.99
N LEU A 120 4.26 -9.94 9.18
CA LEU A 120 4.09 -8.65 9.85
C LEU A 120 4.76 -7.52 9.06
N ILE A 121 6.00 -7.71 8.61
CA ILE A 121 6.72 -6.74 7.79
C ILE A 121 5.96 -6.46 6.50
N GLY A 122 5.49 -7.50 5.81
CA GLY A 122 4.64 -7.37 4.62
C GLY A 122 3.40 -6.53 4.90
N MET A 123 2.61 -6.91 5.91
CA MET A 123 1.44 -6.12 6.32
C MET A 123 1.82 -4.65 6.57
N THR A 124 2.87 -4.38 7.35
CA THR A 124 3.33 -3.01 7.63
C THR A 124 3.77 -2.25 6.39
N THR A 125 4.39 -2.93 5.42
CA THR A 125 4.79 -2.36 4.13
C THR A 125 3.55 -1.89 3.36
N GLY A 126 2.52 -2.74 3.30
CA GLY A 126 1.28 -2.44 2.60
C GLY A 126 0.48 -1.30 3.24
N ILE A 127 0.31 -1.31 4.57
CA ILE A 127 -0.49 -0.27 5.25
C ILE A 127 0.30 1.03 5.49
N GLY A 128 1.63 0.97 5.54
CA GLY A 128 2.49 2.05 6.01
C GLY A 128 2.39 3.31 5.16
N GLY A 129 2.37 3.14 3.83
CA GLY A 129 2.20 4.26 2.89
C GLY A 129 0.89 5.02 3.10
N GLY A 130 -0.23 4.30 3.14
CA GLY A 130 -1.55 4.87 3.41
C GLY A 130 -1.67 5.48 4.81
N ALA A 131 -1.04 4.88 5.82
CA ALA A 131 -1.02 5.44 7.17
C ALA A 131 -0.24 6.77 7.24
N LEU A 132 0.94 6.85 6.63
CA LEU A 132 1.71 8.09 6.54
C LEU A 132 0.93 9.20 5.83
N ARG A 133 0.28 8.87 4.71
CA ARG A 133 -0.62 9.79 4.00
C ARG A 133 -1.68 10.37 4.92
N ASP A 134 -2.40 9.49 5.62
CA ASP A 134 -3.52 9.88 6.46
C ASP A 134 -3.07 10.74 7.65
N VAL A 135 -1.94 10.40 8.28
CA VAL A 135 -1.33 11.18 9.36
C VAL A 135 -0.94 12.58 8.89
N LEU A 136 -0.28 12.70 7.73
CA LEU A 136 0.11 13.99 7.16
C LEU A 136 -1.10 14.88 6.82
N LEU A 137 -2.22 14.25 6.43
CA LEU A 137 -3.50 14.93 6.20
C LEU A 137 -4.31 15.17 7.48
N ARG A 138 -3.77 14.86 8.66
CA ARG A 138 -4.44 14.96 9.98
C ARG A 138 -5.74 14.16 10.05
N GLN A 139 -5.77 12.99 9.42
CA GLN A 139 -6.88 12.05 9.45
C GLN A 139 -6.47 10.80 10.24
N ILE A 140 -7.45 10.15 10.87
CA ILE A 140 -7.21 8.83 11.48
C ILE A 140 -6.97 7.82 10.34
N PRO A 141 -5.84 7.09 10.35
CA PRO A 141 -5.49 6.13 9.31
C PRO A 141 -6.59 5.12 9.00
N LEU A 142 -6.76 4.78 7.72
CA LEU A 142 -7.72 3.77 7.27
C LEU A 142 -7.54 2.42 7.96
N VAL A 143 -6.31 2.07 8.29
CA VAL A 143 -5.97 0.84 9.03
C VAL A 143 -6.61 0.79 10.41
N LEU A 144 -6.81 1.93 11.08
CA LEU A 144 -7.45 2.03 12.40
C LEU A 144 -8.97 2.18 12.31
N ARG A 145 -9.50 2.65 11.17
CA ARG A 145 -10.94 2.84 10.97
C ARG A 145 -11.67 1.68 10.30
N ARG A 146 -10.94 0.81 9.58
CA ARG A 146 -11.52 -0.25 8.74
C ARG A 146 -10.73 -1.55 8.98
N GLU A 147 -11.22 -2.41 9.88
CA GLU A 147 -10.53 -3.64 10.28
C GLU A 147 -10.22 -4.57 9.09
N ILE A 148 -11.11 -4.61 8.08
CA ILE A 148 -10.91 -5.39 6.84
C ILE A 148 -9.65 -4.95 6.07
N TYR A 149 -9.18 -3.71 6.25
CA TYR A 149 -7.97 -3.21 5.62
C TYR A 149 -6.73 -3.97 6.07
N ALA A 150 -6.46 -3.95 7.38
CA ALA A 150 -5.32 -4.62 7.97
C ALA A 150 -5.42 -6.14 7.79
N LEU A 151 -6.62 -6.69 8.03
CA LEU A 151 -6.87 -8.13 7.91
C LEU A 151 -6.68 -8.64 6.48
N ALA A 152 -7.09 -7.88 5.46
CA ALA A 152 -6.84 -8.28 4.07
C ALA A 152 -5.34 -8.29 3.76
N ALA A 153 -4.60 -7.26 4.20
CA ALA A 153 -3.15 -7.23 4.03
C ALA A 153 -2.44 -8.39 4.74
N LEU A 154 -2.84 -8.67 5.98
CA LEU A 154 -2.30 -9.79 6.76
C LEU A 154 -2.65 -11.15 6.13
N ALA A 155 -3.86 -11.32 5.61
CA ALA A 155 -4.25 -12.54 4.91
C ALA A 155 -3.43 -12.75 3.63
N GLY A 156 -3.20 -11.69 2.85
CA GLY A 156 -2.31 -11.76 1.69
C GLY A 156 -0.87 -12.13 2.06
N ALA A 157 -0.36 -11.53 3.13
CA ALA A 157 0.96 -11.85 3.66
C ALA A 157 1.04 -13.31 4.13
N ALA A 158 0.03 -13.80 4.85
CA ALA A 158 -0.06 -15.19 5.28
C ALA A 158 -0.11 -16.18 4.11
N LEU A 159 -0.80 -15.84 3.01
CA LEU A 159 -0.80 -16.66 1.79
C LEU A 159 0.60 -16.79 1.19
N VAL A 160 1.37 -15.69 1.16
CA VAL A 160 2.78 -15.72 0.71
C VAL A 160 3.63 -16.58 1.66
N GLY A 161 3.48 -16.40 2.97
CA GLY A 161 4.16 -17.21 3.98
C GLY A 161 3.84 -18.71 3.87
N ALA A 162 2.58 -19.07 3.67
CA ALA A 162 2.17 -20.45 3.45
C ALA A 162 2.74 -21.03 2.16
N GLY A 163 2.72 -20.27 1.06
CA GLY A 163 3.34 -20.70 -0.19
C GLY A 163 4.84 -20.92 -0.07
N HIS A 164 5.53 -20.11 0.74
CA HIS A 164 6.94 -20.31 1.06
C HIS A 164 7.20 -21.60 1.84
N LEU A 165 6.40 -21.89 2.87
CA LEU A 165 6.51 -23.14 3.64
C LEU A 165 6.24 -24.39 2.78
N LEU A 166 5.38 -24.28 1.78
CA LEU A 166 5.07 -25.34 0.83
C LEU A 166 6.09 -25.47 -0.31
N GLY A 167 7.13 -24.64 -0.33
CA GLY A 167 8.15 -24.64 -1.40
C GLY A 167 7.62 -24.22 -2.77
N LEU A 168 6.50 -23.47 -2.81
CA LEU A 168 5.90 -23.03 -4.07
C LEU A 168 6.71 -21.87 -4.69
N PRO A 169 6.65 -21.68 -6.02
CA PRO A 169 7.34 -20.57 -6.67
C PRO A 169 6.84 -19.20 -6.19
N THR A 170 7.76 -18.32 -5.80
CA THR A 170 7.44 -17.02 -5.17
C THR A 170 6.59 -16.10 -6.05
N ALA A 171 6.90 -16.01 -7.34
CA ALA A 171 6.24 -15.08 -8.25
C ALA A 171 4.71 -15.32 -8.42
N PRO A 172 4.25 -16.55 -8.79
CA PRO A 172 2.82 -16.81 -8.93
C PRO A 172 2.08 -16.72 -7.59
N VAL A 173 2.69 -17.15 -6.48
CA VAL A 173 2.08 -17.03 -5.14
C VAL A 173 1.87 -15.57 -4.78
N THR A 174 2.88 -14.71 -4.97
CA THR A 174 2.80 -13.27 -4.68
C THR A 174 1.73 -12.59 -5.52
N LEU A 175 1.64 -12.93 -6.81
CA LEU A 175 0.64 -12.37 -7.72
C LEU A 175 -0.78 -12.81 -7.34
N ALA A 176 -0.98 -14.10 -7.05
CA ALA A 176 -2.27 -14.64 -6.62
C ALA A 176 -2.71 -14.02 -5.30
N ALA A 177 -1.80 -13.95 -4.32
CA ALA A 177 -2.07 -13.32 -3.04
C ALA A 177 -2.41 -11.83 -3.20
N ALA A 178 -1.71 -11.10 -4.07
CA ALA A 178 -2.03 -9.69 -4.35
C ALA A 178 -3.44 -9.56 -4.93
N GLY A 179 -3.80 -10.43 -5.89
CA GLY A 179 -5.15 -10.50 -6.45
C GLY A 179 -6.23 -10.76 -5.40
N VAL A 180 -5.96 -11.65 -4.43
CA VAL A 180 -6.87 -11.90 -3.31
C VAL A 180 -7.06 -10.64 -2.46
N VAL A 181 -5.99 -9.96 -2.06
CA VAL A 181 -6.09 -8.73 -1.26
C VAL A 181 -6.88 -7.66 -2.00
N VAL A 182 -6.56 -7.42 -3.27
CA VAL A 182 -7.27 -6.43 -4.10
C VAL A 182 -8.74 -6.81 -4.24
N GLY A 183 -9.05 -8.07 -4.54
CA GLY A 183 -10.40 -8.58 -4.68
C GLY A 183 -11.23 -8.40 -3.41
N VAL A 184 -10.69 -8.78 -2.26
CA VAL A 184 -11.34 -8.59 -0.94
C VAL A 184 -11.59 -7.11 -0.67
N ARG A 185 -10.61 -6.24 -0.97
CA ARG A 185 -10.74 -4.80 -0.76
C ARG A 185 -11.79 -4.17 -1.67
N VAL A 186 -11.79 -4.51 -2.96
CA VAL A 186 -12.78 -4.01 -3.92
C VAL A 186 -14.18 -4.49 -3.55
N LEU A 187 -14.33 -5.77 -3.15
CA LEU A 187 -15.60 -6.31 -2.69
C LEU A 187 -16.10 -5.62 -1.42
N ALA A 188 -15.22 -5.40 -0.44
CA ALA A 188 -15.54 -4.68 0.78
C ALA A 188 -15.97 -3.23 0.52
N LEU A 189 -15.31 -2.56 -0.45
CA LEU A 189 -15.69 -1.22 -0.89
C LEU A 189 -17.05 -1.20 -1.59
N TRP A 190 -17.34 -2.19 -2.43
CA TRP A 190 -18.59 -2.27 -3.19
C TRP A 190 -19.79 -2.62 -2.30
N ARG A 191 -19.62 -3.59 -1.40
CA ARG A 191 -20.66 -4.02 -0.43
C ARG A 191 -20.74 -3.15 0.83
N ARG A 192 -19.93 -2.09 0.93
CA ARG A 192 -19.78 -1.23 2.13
C ARG A 192 -19.53 -2.02 3.42
N TRP A 193 -18.79 -3.12 3.35
CA TRP A 193 -18.48 -3.92 4.52
C TRP A 193 -17.68 -3.09 5.54
N ASN A 194 -18.23 -3.04 6.75
CA ASN A 194 -17.60 -2.49 7.94
C ASN A 194 -17.54 -3.62 8.97
N ALA A 195 -16.41 -3.75 9.63
CA ALA A 195 -16.33 -4.60 10.80
C ALA A 195 -17.06 -3.93 11.98
N PRO A 196 -17.55 -4.72 12.95
CA PRO A 196 -18.34 -4.21 14.07
C PRO A 196 -17.51 -3.25 14.93
N VAL A 197 -17.94 -1.99 15.00
CA VAL A 197 -17.33 -0.99 15.90
C VAL A 197 -17.80 -1.28 17.32
N ALA A 198 -16.91 -1.24 18.31
CA ALA A 198 -17.27 -1.28 19.71
C ALA A 198 -18.34 -0.22 19.98
N ARG A 199 -19.55 -0.66 20.38
CA ARG A 199 -20.62 0.26 20.77
C ARG A 199 -20.15 0.97 22.04
N GLY A 200 -19.90 2.28 21.95
CA GLY A 200 -19.65 3.08 23.13
C GLY A 200 -20.86 3.02 24.06
N THR A 201 -20.62 2.75 25.35
CA THR A 201 -21.53 3.18 26.41
C THR A 201 -21.63 4.69 26.31
N GLY A 202 -22.82 5.19 25.98
CA GLY A 202 -23.09 6.62 26.00
C GLY A 202 -22.98 7.13 27.43
N GLU A 203 -22.15 8.13 27.62
CA GLU A 203 -22.23 9.10 28.72
C GLU A 203 -22.18 10.49 28.10
#